data_AF-A0A3N5MVI4-F1
#
_entry.id   AF-A0A3N5MVI4-F1
#
_cell.length_a   1.000
_cell.length_b   1.000
_cell.length_c   1.000
_cell.angle_alpha   90.00
_cell.angle_beta   90.00
_cell.angle_gamma   90.00
#
_symmetry.space_group_name_H-M   'P 1'
#
loop_
_entity.id
_entity.type
_entity.pdbx_description
1 polymer ?
#
loop_
_entity_poly.entity_id
_entity_poly.type
_entity_poly.pdbx_seq_one_letter_code
_entity_poly.pdbx_strand_id
1 'polypeptide(L)'
;MGIFRYDSKYAAPTREQRERYMRGEREEHTFGKEDEIVLILYDEAAYLKDDTGGVRILFTGIQDKQKVHDEVRRMLEEHEQRETRPDEFRKGGER
;
A
#
# COMPACT_ATOMS: atom_id res chain seq x y z
N MET A 1 1.51 15.77 -11.60
CA MET A 1 0.98 14.50 -11.07
C MET A 1 2.11 13.77 -10.37
N GLY A 2 1.83 13.03 -9.30
CA GLY A 2 2.85 12.52 -8.39
C GLY A 2 2.34 11.48 -7.39
N ILE A 3 3.25 10.99 -6.57
CA ILE A 3 3.03 9.88 -5.63
C ILE A 3 3.07 10.41 -4.20
N PHE A 4 2.01 10.16 -3.43
CA PHE A 4 1.95 10.53 -2.02
C PHE A 4 2.01 9.26 -1.17
N ARG A 5 3.08 9.12 -0.39
CA ARG A 5 3.27 7.99 0.53
C ARG A 5 3.00 8.44 1.97
N TYR A 6 2.26 7.61 2.68
CA TYR A 6 1.88 7.79 4.07
C TYR A 6 2.36 6.58 4.85
N ASP A 7 3.39 6.76 5.65
CA ASP A 7 4.05 5.69 6.42
C ASP A 7 3.37 5.49 7.80
N SER A 8 2.03 5.54 7.81
CA SER A 8 1.25 5.35 9.02
C SER A 8 -0.16 4.89 8.72
N LYS A 9 -0.63 3.88 9.47
CA LYS A 9 -1.99 3.34 9.36
C LYS A 9 -3.10 4.36 9.69
N TYR A 10 -2.74 5.49 10.30
CA TYR A 10 -3.71 6.56 10.58
C TYR A 10 -3.63 7.69 9.56
N ALA A 11 -2.55 7.75 8.80
CA ALA A 11 -2.40 8.73 7.74
C ALA A 11 -3.25 8.33 6.54
N ALA A 12 -3.90 9.31 5.92
CA ALA A 12 -4.78 9.08 4.79
C ALA A 12 -4.71 10.29 3.86
N PRO A 13 -5.10 10.13 2.58
CA PRO A 13 -5.21 11.24 1.67
C PRO A 13 -6.07 12.35 2.25
N THR A 14 -5.63 13.60 2.08
CA THR A 14 -6.38 14.77 2.53
C THR A 14 -7.72 14.84 1.83
N ARG A 15 -8.66 15.60 2.41
CA ARG A 15 -9.97 15.81 1.80
C ARG A 15 -9.85 16.31 0.35
N GLU A 16 -8.98 17.28 0.10
CA GLU A 16 -8.74 17.81 -1.25
C GLU A 16 -8.22 16.74 -2.22
N GLN A 17 -7.32 15.85 -1.78
CA GLN A 17 -6.83 14.76 -2.62
C GLN A 17 -7.91 13.73 -2.92
N ARG A 18 -8.76 13.40 -1.94
CA ARG A 18 -9.88 12.49 -2.15
C ARG A 18 -10.87 13.06 -3.14
N GLU A 19 -11.24 14.32 -2.97
CA GLU A 19 -12.10 15.02 -3.90
C GLU A 19 -11.40 15.10 -5.27
N ARG A 20 -10.12 15.47 -5.38
CA ARG A 20 -9.51 15.61 -6.70
C ARG A 20 -9.31 14.29 -7.44
N TYR A 21 -8.85 13.22 -6.76
CA TYR A 21 -8.31 12.03 -7.41
C TYR A 21 -9.08 10.74 -7.12
N MET A 22 -9.88 10.69 -6.05
CA MET A 22 -10.58 9.48 -5.60
C MET A 22 -12.10 9.58 -5.85
N ARG A 23 -12.48 10.05 -7.04
CA ARG A 23 -13.88 10.22 -7.47
C ARG A 23 -14.19 9.30 -8.66
N GLY A 24 -15.49 9.07 -8.88
CA GLY A 24 -16.00 8.31 -10.01
C GLY A 24 -16.08 6.81 -9.74
N GLU A 25 -16.14 6.04 -10.83
CA GLU A 25 -16.06 4.57 -10.76
C GLU A 25 -14.72 4.15 -10.17
N ARG A 26 -14.79 3.13 -9.32
CA ARG A 26 -13.62 2.56 -8.66
C ARG A 26 -13.67 1.06 -8.74
N GLU A 27 -12.51 0.46 -8.95
CA GLU A 27 -12.32 -0.97 -8.92
C GLU A 27 -11.40 -1.32 -7.75
N GLU A 28 -11.85 -2.22 -6.89
CA GLU A 28 -11.10 -2.64 -5.71
C GLU A 28 -10.55 -4.04 -5.94
N HIS A 29 -9.26 -4.20 -5.68
CA HIS A 29 -8.53 -5.46 -5.76
C HIS A 29 -7.86 -5.71 -4.41
N THR A 30 -8.00 -6.91 -3.90
CA THR A 30 -7.34 -7.33 -2.67
C THR A 30 -6.27 -8.38 -2.97
N PHE A 31 -5.16 -8.31 -2.24
CA PHE A 31 -4.00 -9.19 -2.38
C PHE A 31 -3.48 -9.59 -1.00
N GLY A 32 -2.78 -10.72 -0.93
CA GLY A 32 -2.25 -11.29 0.32
C GLY A 32 -3.12 -12.42 0.87
N LYS A 33 -2.74 -12.95 2.05
CA LYS A 33 -3.42 -14.11 2.65
C LYS A 33 -4.70 -13.74 3.40
N GLU A 34 -4.79 -12.49 3.86
CA GLU A 34 -5.93 -11.96 4.64
C GLU A 34 -6.41 -10.60 4.10
N ASP A 35 -6.39 -10.40 2.78
CA ASP A 35 -6.76 -9.13 2.14
C ASP A 35 -5.94 -7.93 2.68
N GLU A 36 -4.68 -8.22 3.04
CA GLU A 36 -3.75 -7.32 3.74
C GLU A 36 -3.38 -6.10 2.89
N ILE A 37 -3.33 -6.29 1.58
CA ILE A 37 -3.02 -5.26 0.60
C ILE A 37 -4.26 -5.00 -0.24
N VAL A 38 -4.77 -3.78 -0.18
CA VAL A 38 -5.94 -3.32 -0.92
C VAL A 38 -5.53 -2.26 -1.93
N LEU A 39 -5.81 -2.51 -3.19
CA LEU A 39 -5.62 -1.58 -4.30
C LEU A 39 -6.97 -1.09 -4.80
N ILE A 40 -7.18 0.22 -4.76
CA ILE A 40 -8.37 0.88 -5.30
C ILE A 40 -7.95 1.68 -6.53
N LEU A 41 -8.40 1.25 -7.71
CA LEU A 41 -8.17 1.93 -8.97
C LEU A 41 -9.31 2.91 -9.24
N TYR A 42 -8.95 4.14 -9.59
CA TYR A 42 -9.83 5.18 -10.11
C TYR A 42 -9.47 5.44 -11.57
N ASP A 43 -10.28 6.23 -12.28
CA ASP A 43 -10.03 6.59 -13.69
C ASP A 43 -8.60 7.15 -13.90
N GLU A 44 -8.25 8.20 -13.15
CA GLU A 44 -6.96 8.90 -13.25
C GLU A 44 -6.02 8.70 -12.04
N ALA A 45 -6.33 7.79 -11.12
CA ALA A 45 -5.54 7.58 -9.91
C ALA A 45 -5.58 6.14 -9.41
N ALA A 46 -4.68 5.80 -8.50
CA ALA A 46 -4.75 4.55 -7.75
C ALA A 46 -4.38 4.78 -6.29
N TYR A 47 -5.10 4.13 -5.40
CA TYR A 47 -4.86 4.18 -3.97
C TYR A 47 -4.52 2.78 -3.46
N LEU A 48 -3.30 2.62 -2.96
CA LEU A 48 -2.79 1.38 -2.40
C LEU A 48 -2.76 1.49 -0.88
N LYS A 49 -3.26 0.47 -0.19
CA LYS A 49 -3.28 0.36 1.26
C LYS A 49 -2.67 -0.99 1.64
N ASP A 50 -1.68 -0.94 2.52
CA ASP A 50 -1.12 -2.09 3.20
C ASP A 50 -1.49 -1.99 4.68
N ASP A 51 -2.37 -2.87 5.15
CA ASP A 51 -2.83 -2.88 6.54
C ASP A 51 -1.75 -3.46 7.49
N THR A 52 -0.98 -4.45 7.01
CA THR A 52 0.07 -5.14 7.76
C THR A 52 1.29 -4.26 7.98
N GLY A 53 1.76 -3.56 6.95
CA GLY A 53 2.87 -2.60 7.07
C GLY A 53 2.43 -1.20 7.49
N GLY A 54 1.13 -0.90 7.48
CA GLY A 54 0.60 0.42 7.79
C GLY A 54 0.96 1.48 6.74
N VAL A 55 1.36 1.06 5.54
CA VAL A 55 1.76 1.94 4.44
C VAL A 55 0.54 2.22 3.57
N ARG A 56 0.34 3.49 3.20
CA ARG A 56 -0.68 3.90 2.24
C ARG A 56 -0.06 4.77 1.17
N ILE A 57 -0.43 4.56 -0.08
CA ILE A 57 0.17 5.27 -1.22
C ILE A 57 -0.93 5.71 -2.17
N LEU A 58 -0.96 7.00 -2.50
CA LEU A 58 -1.84 7.56 -3.52
C LEU A 58 -1.00 7.92 -4.75
N PHE A 59 -1.24 7.22 -5.84
CA PHE A 59 -0.70 7.51 -7.17
C PHE A 59 -1.69 8.42 -7.89
N THR A 60 -1.27 9.63 -8.22
CA THR A 60 -2.11 10.61 -8.93
C THR A 60 -1.64 10.74 -10.37
N GLY A 61 -2.53 10.50 -11.34
CA GLY A 61 -2.24 10.56 -12.76
C GLY A 61 -2.00 9.20 -13.41
N ILE A 62 -2.28 9.14 -14.71
CA ILE A 62 -2.20 7.91 -15.52
C ILE A 62 -0.78 7.33 -15.53
N GLN A 63 0.25 8.18 -15.61
CA GLN A 63 1.65 7.73 -15.63
C GLN A 63 2.08 7.12 -14.30
N ASP A 64 1.68 7.73 -13.18
CA ASP A 64 2.03 7.22 -11.86
C ASP A 64 1.18 5.99 -11.47
N LYS A 65 -0.09 5.93 -11.92
CA LYS A 65 -0.96 4.77 -11.77
C LYS A 65 -0.32 3.49 -12.30
N GLN A 66 0.43 3.53 -13.40
CA GLN A 66 1.10 2.34 -13.94
C GLN A 66 2.14 1.74 -12.97
N LYS A 67 2.73 2.57 -12.10
CA LYS A 67 3.71 2.12 -11.10
C LYS A 67 3.05 1.37 -9.93
N VAL A 68 1.73 1.43 -9.80
CA VAL A 68 1.03 0.78 -8.68
C VAL A 68 1.21 -0.73 -8.69
N HIS A 69 1.30 -1.35 -9.87
CA HIS A 69 1.51 -2.79 -9.99
C HIS A 69 2.89 -3.23 -9.49
N ASP A 70 3.91 -2.41 -9.76
CA ASP A 70 5.27 -2.66 -9.28
C ASP A 70 5.34 -2.55 -7.75
N GLU A 71 4.67 -1.55 -7.18
CA GLU A 71 4.60 -1.36 -5.72
C GLU A 71 3.79 -2.47 -5.02
N VAL A 72 2.66 -2.91 -5.58
CA VAL A 72 1.90 -4.05 -5.05
C VAL A 72 2.77 -5.30 -5.01
N ARG A 73 3.48 -5.59 -6.12
CA ARG A 73 4.37 -6.75 -6.21
C ARG A 73 5.47 -6.68 -5.14
N ARG A 74 6.10 -5.52 -5.00
CA ARG A 74 7.12 -5.30 -3.96
C ARG A 74 6.56 -5.52 -2.56
N MET A 75 5.37 -5.00 -2.24
CA MET A 75 4.74 -5.21 -0.94
C MET A 75 4.46 -6.68 -0.65
N LEU A 76 3.97 -7.43 -1.64
CA LEU A 76 3.76 -8.87 -1.53
C LEU A 76 5.08 -9.61 -1.24
N GLU A 77 6.15 -9.27 -1.94
CA GLU A 77 7.48 -9.83 -1.71
C GLU A 77 8.04 -9.48 -0.32
N GLU A 78 7.76 -8.27 0.20
CA GLU A 78 8.14 -7.86 1.56
C GLU A 78 7.33 -8.60 2.63
N HIS A 79 6.03 -8.84 2.40
CA HIS A 79 5.17 -9.62 3.29
C HIS A 79 5.61 -11.08 3.35
N GLU A 80 5.87 -11.71 2.19
CA GLU A 80 6.35 -13.10 2.13
C GLU A 80 7.69 -13.27 2.85
N GLN A 81 8.62 -12.31 2.69
CA GLN A 81 9.91 -12.33 3.39
C GLN A 81 9.76 -12.11 4.90
N ARG A 82 8.80 -11.28 5.34
CA ARG A 82 8.50 -11.10 6.77
C ARG A 82 7.89 -12.36 7.38
N GLU A 83 6.99 -13.04 6.69
CA GLU A 83 6.43 -14.31 7.15
C GLU A 83 7.50 -15.42 7.20
N THR A 84 8.41 -15.44 6.21
CA THR A 84 9.47 -16.45 6.11
C THR A 84 10.60 -16.23 7.12
N ARG A 85 10.71 -15.02 7.70
CA ARG A 85 11.57 -14.74 8.84
C ARG A 85 10.73 -14.84 10.12
N PRO A 86 10.52 -16.03 10.71
CA PRO A 86 10.09 -16.06 12.10
C PRO A 86 11.13 -15.26 12.87
N ASP A 87 10.67 -14.35 13.70
CA ASP A 87 11.48 -13.47 14.53
C ASP A 87 12.49 -14.29 15.37
N GLU A 88 13.68 -14.55 14.80
CA GLU A 88 14.80 -15.19 15.50
C GLU A 88 15.61 -14.17 16.32
N PHE A 89 14.98 -13.06 16.75
CA PHE A 89 15.53 -12.26 17.84
C PHE A 89 15.29 -12.97 19.18
N ARG A 90 16.00 -14.11 19.37
CA ARG A 90 16.34 -14.59 20.70
C ARG A 90 17.21 -13.52 21.36
N LYS A 91 16.59 -12.76 22.25
CA LYS A 91 17.24 -11.95 23.30
C LYS A 91 18.50 -12.66 23.79
N GLY A 92 19.58 -11.90 23.85
CA GLY A 92 20.93 -12.34 24.19
C GLY A 92 20.97 -13.33 25.35
N GLY A 93 21.70 -14.42 25.13
CA GLY A 93 22.22 -15.22 26.22
C GLY A 93 23.24 -14.39 26.98
N GLU A 94 22.80 -13.75 28.06
CA GLU A 94 23.68 -13.40 29.17
C GLU A 94 24.20 -14.71 29.77
N ARG A 95 25.48 -15.00 29.55
CA ARG A 95 26.36 -15.73 30.48
C ARG A 95 27.77 -15.21 30.35
#